data_AF-A0A381ZPN3-F1
#
_entry.id   AF-A0A381ZPN3-F1
#
_cell.length_a   1.000
_cell.length_b   1.000
_cell.length_c   1.000
_cell.angle_alpha   90.00
_cell.angle_beta   90.00
_cell.angle_gamma   90.00
#
_symmetry.space_group_name_H-M   'P 1'
#
loop_
_entity.id
_entity.type
_entity.pdbx_description
1 polymer ?
#
loop_
_entity_poly.entity_id
_entity_poly.type
_entity_poly.pdbx_seq_one_letter_code
_entity_poly.pdbx_strand_id
1 'polypeptide(L)'
;MDENNEKTIRSEISELKEAVKSQGHKIDRIQERISADIRAAKDRMSKHIDEFEKEKKKKMQEIKYIGVEFDPTGVKTGQDEVNAALKCGFEPIRDFETAKGIVMVLGLWGDHERTD
;
A
#
# COMPACT_ATOMS: atom_id res chain seq x y z
N MET A 1 -34.68 -40.84 -46.08
CA MET A 1 -34.15 -39.55 -45.61
C MET A 1 -33.41 -38.93 -46.77
N ASP A 2 -33.76 -37.71 -47.14
CA ASP A 2 -33.25 -37.06 -48.36
C ASP A 2 -31.79 -36.65 -48.20
N GLU A 3 -30.96 -36.99 -49.18
CA GLU A 3 -29.51 -36.73 -49.22
C GLU A 3 -29.16 -35.24 -49.07
N ASN A 4 -30.09 -34.35 -49.46
CA ASN A 4 -29.97 -32.91 -49.29
C ASN A 4 -30.06 -32.49 -47.81
N ASN A 5 -30.93 -33.15 -47.04
CA ASN A 5 -31.10 -32.86 -45.61
C ASN A 5 -29.86 -33.26 -44.81
N GLU A 6 -29.21 -34.36 -45.20
CA GLU A 6 -27.97 -34.83 -44.55
C GLU A 6 -26.79 -33.88 -44.81
N LYS A 7 -26.68 -33.32 -46.02
CA LYS A 7 -25.65 -32.31 -46.35
C LYS A 7 -25.85 -31.01 -45.56
N THR A 8 -27.09 -30.55 -45.43
CA THR A 8 -27.42 -29.36 -44.63
C THR A 8 -27.04 -29.54 -43.17
N ILE A 9 -27.44 -30.67 -42.55
CA ILE A 9 -27.12 -30.98 -41.15
C ILE A 9 -25.60 -31.02 -40.92
N ARG A 10 -24.84 -31.61 -41.83
CA ARG A 10 -23.36 -31.66 -41.73
C ARG A 10 -22.73 -30.27 -41.80
N SER A 11 -23.26 -29.38 -42.64
CA SER A 11 -22.79 -27.99 -42.73
C SER A 11 -23.02 -27.23 -41.42
N GLU A 12 -24.24 -27.31 -40.87
CA GLU A 12 -24.60 -26.66 -39.60
C GLU A 12 -23.74 -27.17 -38.43
N ILE A 13 -23.50 -28.49 -38.34
CA ILE A 13 -22.61 -29.07 -37.33
C ILE A 13 -21.18 -28.54 -37.45
N SER A 14 -20.69 -28.35 -38.68
CA SER A 14 -19.35 -27.81 -38.91
C SER A 14 -19.23 -26.35 -38.45
N GLU A 15 -20.24 -25.53 -38.73
CA GLU A 15 -20.30 -24.13 -38.29
C GLU A 15 -20.37 -24.02 -36.76
N LEU A 16 -21.22 -24.85 -36.13
CA LEU A 16 -21.32 -24.91 -34.67
C LEU A 16 -20.00 -25.34 -34.02
N LYS A 17 -19.27 -26.29 -34.62
CA LYS A 17 -17.97 -26.75 -34.11
C LYS A 17 -16.91 -25.65 -34.15
N GLU A 18 -16.84 -24.89 -35.24
CA GLU A 18 -15.95 -23.73 -35.34
C GLU A 18 -16.33 -22.62 -34.35
N ALA A 19 -17.63 -22.35 -34.17
CA ALA A 19 -18.12 -21.39 -33.19
C ALA A 19 -17.73 -21.79 -31.75
N VAL A 20 -17.88 -23.06 -31.38
CA VAL A 20 -17.49 -23.59 -30.06
C VAL A 20 -15.98 -23.47 -29.85
N LYS A 21 -15.17 -23.79 -30.85
CA LYS A 21 -13.71 -23.63 -30.78
C LYS A 21 -13.30 -22.17 -30.59
N SER A 22 -13.93 -21.25 -31.32
CA SER A 22 -13.73 -19.81 -31.16
C SER A 22 -14.13 -19.32 -29.76
N GLN A 23 -15.21 -19.84 -29.18
CA GLN A 23 -15.59 -19.55 -27.80
C GLN A 23 -14.56 -20.07 -26.79
N GLY A 24 -14.01 -21.28 -26.99
CA GLY A 24 -12.91 -21.81 -26.17
C GLY A 24 -11.73 -20.83 -26.07
N HIS A 25 -11.27 -20.32 -27.21
CA HIS A 25 -10.19 -19.31 -27.25
C HIS A 25 -10.53 -17.96 -26.59
N LYS A 26 -11.82 -17.63 -26.45
CA LYS A 26 -12.25 -16.44 -25.69
C LYS A 26 -12.24 -16.72 -24.19
N ILE A 27 -12.65 -17.92 -23.79
CA ILE A 27 -12.63 -18.38 -22.39
C ILE A 27 -11.18 -18.42 -21.88
N ASP A 28 -10.25 -18.97 -22.66
CA ASP A 28 -8.82 -19.02 -22.29
C ASP A 28 -8.25 -17.62 -22.02
N ARG A 29 -8.56 -16.66 -22.91
CA ARG A 29 -8.14 -15.26 -22.75
C ARG A 29 -8.76 -14.59 -21.53
N ILE A 30 -10.03 -14.89 -21.22
CA ILE A 30 -10.68 -14.38 -20.01
C ILE A 30 -10.01 -14.96 -18.76
N GLN A 31 -9.70 -16.25 -18.76
CA GLN A 31 -9.04 -16.93 -17.65
C GLN A 31 -7.64 -16.38 -17.39
N GLU A 32 -6.87 -16.08 -18.43
CA GLU A 32 -5.56 -15.42 -18.31
C GLU A 32 -5.67 -14.03 -17.69
N ARG A 33 -6.64 -13.21 -18.15
CA ARG A 33 -6.85 -11.85 -17.62
C ARG A 33 -7.28 -11.86 -16.16
N ILE A 34 -8.23 -12.73 -15.80
CA ILE A 34 -8.65 -12.92 -14.40
C ILE A 34 -7.46 -13.32 -13.53
N SER A 35 -6.61 -14.23 -14.01
CA SER A 35 -5.43 -14.68 -13.27
C SER A 35 -4.42 -13.55 -13.06
N ALA A 36 -4.22 -12.70 -14.07
CA ALA A 36 -3.35 -11.52 -13.97
C ALA A 36 -3.91 -10.49 -12.98
N ASP A 37 -5.21 -10.20 -13.04
CA ASP A 37 -5.87 -9.24 -12.16
C ASP A 37 -5.84 -9.70 -10.70
N ILE A 38 -6.07 -11.00 -10.44
CA ILE A 38 -5.97 -11.58 -9.09
C ILE A 38 -4.56 -11.44 -8.53
N ARG A 39 -3.52 -11.70 -9.34
CA ARG A 39 -2.12 -11.52 -8.92
C ARG A 39 -1.83 -10.05 -8.59
N ALA A 40 -2.22 -9.13 -9.47
CA ALA A 40 -2.01 -7.71 -9.25
C ALA A 40 -2.74 -7.20 -8.00
N ALA A 41 -3.98 -7.67 -7.76
CA ALA A 41 -4.73 -7.33 -6.56
C ALA A 41 -4.07 -7.89 -5.29
N LYS A 42 -3.61 -9.15 -5.32
CA LYS A 42 -2.90 -9.77 -4.22
C LYS A 42 -1.62 -9.01 -3.87
N ASP A 43 -0.82 -8.62 -4.87
CA ASP A 43 0.44 -7.90 -4.64
C ASP A 43 0.21 -6.51 -4.03
N ARG A 44 -0.82 -5.78 -4.50
CA ARG A 44 -1.20 -4.48 -3.91
C ARG A 44 -1.67 -4.63 -2.47
N MET A 45 -2.51 -5.64 -2.21
CA MET A 45 -3.04 -5.88 -0.88
C MET A 45 -1.96 -6.34 0.11
N SER A 46 -1.01 -7.18 -0.34
CA SER A 46 0.13 -7.62 0.47
C SER A 46 0.97 -6.43 0.93
N LYS A 47 1.29 -5.49 0.04
CA LYS A 47 2.08 -4.30 0.40
C LYS A 47 1.41 -3.44 1.46
N HIS A 48 0.11 -3.19 1.32
CA HIS A 48 -0.64 -2.40 2.31
C HIS A 48 -0.78 -3.13 3.65
N ILE A 49 -0.91 -4.46 3.65
CA ILE A 49 -0.92 -5.25 4.89
C ILE A 49 0.46 -5.17 5.57
N ASP A 50 1.56 -5.31 4.82
CA ASP A 50 2.91 -5.23 5.38
C ASP A 50 3.23 -3.85 5.96
N GLU A 51 2.81 -2.78 5.29
CA GLU A 51 2.92 -1.39 5.78
C GLU A 51 2.10 -1.19 7.06
N PHE A 52 0.84 -1.61 7.05
CA PHE A 52 -0.05 -1.51 8.21
C PHE A 52 0.42 -2.34 9.40
N GLU A 53 0.94 -3.54 9.17
CA GLU A 53 1.52 -4.37 10.24
C GLU A 53 2.79 -3.76 10.83
N LYS A 54 3.64 -3.13 10.01
CA LYS A 54 4.82 -2.40 10.52
C LYS A 54 4.41 -1.23 11.40
N GLU A 55 3.40 -0.46 11.00
CA GLU A 55 2.88 0.63 11.82
C GLU A 55 2.25 0.12 13.12
N LYS A 56 1.49 -0.98 13.07
CA LYS A 56 0.92 -1.61 14.28
C LYS A 56 1.96 -2.20 15.24
N LYS A 57 3.11 -2.65 14.72
CA LYS A 57 4.20 -3.19 15.54
C LYS A 57 5.02 -2.10 16.19
N LYS A 58 4.95 -0.84 15.74
CA LYS A 58 5.66 0.26 16.38
C LYS A 58 4.96 0.70 17.67
N LYS A 59 5.67 0.68 18.79
CA LYS A 59 5.25 1.33 20.03
C LYS A 59 6.09 2.57 20.28
N MET A 60 5.45 3.58 20.85
CA MET A 60 6.14 4.78 21.30
C MET A 60 7.07 4.41 22.47
N GLN A 61 8.36 4.60 22.28
CA GLN A 61 9.41 4.28 23.26
C GLN A 61 9.77 5.49 24.11
N GLU A 62 9.86 6.67 23.49
CA GLU A 62 10.27 7.91 24.15
C GLU A 62 9.50 9.11 23.60
N ILE A 63 9.27 10.12 24.44
CA ILE A 63 8.70 11.41 24.05
C ILE A 63 9.66 12.51 24.47
N LYS A 64 9.91 13.47 23.59
CA LYS A 64 10.73 14.65 23.85
C LYS A 64 9.94 15.92 23.56
N TYR A 65 10.03 16.89 24.48
CA TYR A 65 9.49 18.24 24.30
C TYR A 65 10.67 19.18 24.06
N ILE A 66 10.69 19.87 22.92
CA ILE A 66 11.75 20.81 22.56
C ILE A 66 11.12 22.18 22.35
N GLY A 67 11.51 23.15 23.19
CA GLY A 67 11.17 24.55 22.99
C GLY A 67 12.13 25.20 22.01
N VAL A 68 11.61 25.85 20.98
CA VAL A 68 12.36 26.68 20.05
C VAL A 68 11.89 28.11 20.23
N GLU A 69 12.70 28.91 20.93
CA GLU A 69 12.43 30.34 21.12
C GLU A 69 12.82 31.12 19.86
N PHE A 70 11.94 32.00 19.39
CA PHE A 70 12.13 32.82 18.20
C PHE A 70 12.85 34.14 18.53
N ASP A 71 13.90 34.05 19.33
CA ASP A 71 14.83 35.16 19.54
C ASP A 71 16.08 34.98 18.64
N PRO A 72 16.77 36.06 18.26
CA PRO A 72 17.90 36.00 17.32
C PRO A 72 19.07 35.11 17.77
N THR A 73 19.18 34.81 19.06
CA THR A 73 20.27 34.05 19.67
C THR A 73 19.86 32.61 20.03
N GLY A 74 18.62 32.39 20.46
CA GLY A 74 18.09 31.12 20.96
C GLY A 74 17.48 30.25 19.87
N VAL A 75 17.04 30.82 18.74
CA VAL A 75 16.42 30.06 17.65
C VAL A 75 17.35 28.99 17.08
N LYS A 76 18.65 29.30 16.99
CA LYS A 76 19.66 28.36 16.49
C LYS A 76 19.84 27.18 17.44
N THR A 77 19.82 27.42 18.75
CA THR A 77 19.92 26.37 19.76
C THR A 77 18.74 25.40 19.67
N GLY A 78 17.51 25.94 19.63
CA GLY A 78 16.31 25.11 19.48
C GLY A 78 16.30 24.32 18.17
N GLN A 79 16.71 24.96 17.06
CA GLN A 79 16.86 24.28 15.77
C GLN A 79 17.89 23.14 15.82
N ASP A 80 19.05 23.36 16.45
CA ASP A 80 20.11 22.36 16.59
C ASP A 80 19.63 21.17 17.45
N GLU A 81 18.84 21.42 18.50
CA GLU A 81 18.23 20.36 19.33
C GLU A 81 17.17 19.53 18.60
N VAL A 82 16.28 20.17 17.83
CA VAL A 82 15.31 19.48 16.98
C VAL A 82 16.04 18.60 15.96
N ASN A 83 17.03 19.16 15.27
CA ASN A 83 17.81 18.42 14.28
C ASN A 83 18.57 17.23 14.89
N ALA A 84 19.08 17.36 16.12
CA ALA A 84 19.70 16.26 16.84
C ALA A 84 18.69 15.15 17.15
N ALA A 85 17.48 15.50 17.62
CA ALA A 85 16.42 14.53 17.88
C ALA A 85 16.00 13.79 16.60
N LEU A 86 15.84 14.50 15.48
CA LEU A 86 15.52 13.90 14.18
C LEU A 86 16.61 12.91 13.73
N LYS A 87 17.89 13.23 13.91
CA LYS A 87 19.01 12.32 13.62
C LYS A 87 19.01 11.06 14.49
N CYS A 88 18.47 11.14 15.70
CA CYS A 88 18.30 10.00 16.60
C CYS A 88 17.04 9.17 16.30
N GLY A 89 16.26 9.52 15.26
CA GLY A 89 15.07 8.78 14.85
C GLY A 89 13.77 9.23 15.51
N PHE A 90 13.77 10.36 16.23
CA PHE A 90 12.52 10.95 16.70
C PHE A 90 11.73 11.54 15.54
N GLU A 91 10.41 11.42 15.60
CA GLU A 91 9.48 11.95 14.62
C GLU A 91 8.56 13.00 15.27
N PRO A 92 8.27 14.15 14.61
CA PRO A 92 7.33 15.14 15.14
C PRO A 92 5.91 14.57 15.25
N ILE A 93 5.30 14.71 16.43
CA ILE A 93 3.92 14.27 16.71
C ILE A 93 2.97 15.48 16.70
N ARG A 94 3.40 16.57 17.34
CA ARG A 94 2.60 17.78 17.55
C ARG A 94 3.51 18.96 17.83
N ASP A 95 3.02 20.15 17.55
CA ASP A 95 3.62 21.40 17.97
C ASP A 95 2.59 22.33 18.64
N PHE A 96 3.09 23.26 19.44
CA PHE A 96 2.31 24.28 20.11
C PHE A 96 2.97 25.65 19.97
N GLU A 97 2.25 26.60 19.40
CA GLU A 97 2.70 27.99 19.35
C GLU A 97 2.64 28.64 20.74
N THR A 98 3.64 29.47 21.02
CA THR A 98 3.75 30.27 22.25
C THR A 98 4.10 31.71 21.86
N ALA A 99 3.90 32.65 22.78
CA ALA A 99 4.26 34.05 22.55
C ALA A 99 5.75 34.29 22.26
N LYS A 100 6.62 33.34 22.65
CA LYS A 100 8.08 33.43 22.49
C LYS A 100 8.63 32.51 21.41
N GLY A 101 7.82 31.64 20.80
CA GLY A 101 8.32 30.60 19.90
C GLY A 101 7.38 29.40 19.82
N ILE A 102 7.92 28.20 19.62
CA ILE A 102 7.15 26.97 19.46
C ILE A 102 7.66 25.87 20.39
N VAL A 103 6.79 25.01 20.87
CA VAL A 103 7.16 23.77 21.55
C VAL A 103 6.83 22.61 20.63
N MET A 104 7.84 21.86 20.20
CA MET A 104 7.69 20.64 19.40
C MET A 104 7.68 19.42 20.31
N VAL A 105 6.70 18.55 20.11
CA VAL A 105 6.61 17.21 20.70
C VAL A 105 7.08 16.21 19.66
N LEU A 106 8.18 15.51 19.96
CA LEU A 106 8.66 14.41 19.13
C LEU A 106 8.54 13.09 19.86
N GLY A 107 8.30 12.01 19.12
CA GLY A 107 8.28 10.65 19.65
C GLY A 107 9.28 9.76 18.94
N LEU A 108 9.96 8.92 19.71
CA LEU A 108 10.74 7.81 19.18
C LEU A 108 9.85 6.57 19.14
N TRP A 109 9.77 5.94 17.98
CA TRP A 109 8.98 4.74 17.75
C TRP A 109 9.92 3.58 17.48
N GLY A 110 9.76 2.49 18.23
CA GLY A 110 10.54 1.28 18.01
C GLY A 110 9.64 0.07 17.93
N ASP A 111 10.21 -1.06 17.50
CA ASP A 111 9.48 -2.31 17.40
C ASP A 111 8.99 -2.74 18.78
N HIS A 112 7.71 -3.11 18.85
CA HIS A 112 7.17 -3.85 19.98
C HIS A 112 7.78 -5.24 19.91
N GLU A 113 8.94 -5.44 20.53
CA GLU A 113 9.29 -6.78 20.94
C GLU A 113 8.17 -7.27 21.85
N ARG A 114 7.48 -8.30 21.38
CA ARG A 114 6.62 -9.11 22.22
C ARG A 114 7.57 -9.80 23.19
N THR A 115 7.85 -9.16 24.32
CA THR A 115 8.45 -9.84 25.47
C THR A 115 7.50 -10.98 25.82
N ASP A 116 7.90 -12.19 25.45
CA ASP A 116 7.25 -13.44 25.85
C ASP A 116 7.22 -13.59 27.38
#